data_AF-A0A015JQX3-F1
#
_entry.id   AF-A0A015JQX3-F1
#
_cell.length_a   1.000
_cell.length_b   1.000
_cell.length_c   1.000
_cell.angle_alpha   90.00
_cell.angle_beta   90.00
_cell.angle_gamma   90.00
#
_symmetry.space_group_name_H-M   'P 1'
#
loop_
_entity.id
_entity.type
_entity.pdbx_description
1 polymer ?
#
loop_
_entity_poly.entity_id
_entity_poly.type
_entity_poly.pdbx_seq_one_letter_code
_entity_poly.pdbx_strand_id
1 'polypeptide(L)'
;MEWYHQWESEYKTHKEEHELRTEELDECLSCELCYLIVNEPIVFKKFWDALFKFEDAIIIYNDVTIKGVLSLLSMDNSEREDTIHKGRCRDIMDRITESIRYRIQPKIKEKGLRAIILVIVRDCIERNLENEVFDRLIGNPELLEHKYILEDWDVKRRFEKFWQWYRVALEEIRAVKVKVEAIGKFKELLYEEEKIAESEEKVKELMQEITHENVEIDNVHEHHKNMVQKIIRVFIDTRGFTKEPEDSESEESPASYELENSSEEELEIIIGDKSWKFSELKRRTSSINEDQLKYIWKIGIKLMIEMDVLVTKTFIDKVQEIKEMDEEVGKRNSNM
;
A
#
# COMPACT_ATOMS: atom_id res chain seq x y z
N MET A 1 -7.42 8.99 -19.18
CA MET A 1 -6.93 8.10 -18.10
C MET A 1 -7.50 6.73 -18.41
N GLU A 2 -6.68 5.67 -18.42
CA GLU A 2 -7.11 4.34 -18.91
C GLU A 2 -8.36 3.82 -18.17
N TRP A 3 -8.39 3.94 -16.84
CA TRP A 3 -9.53 3.52 -16.01
C TRP A 3 -10.87 4.16 -16.42
N TYR A 4 -10.89 5.46 -16.74
CA TYR A 4 -12.11 6.17 -17.13
C TYR A 4 -12.65 5.69 -18.48
N HIS A 5 -11.76 5.39 -19.44
CA HIS A 5 -12.18 4.92 -20.76
C HIS A 5 -12.73 3.50 -20.71
N GLN A 6 -12.12 2.64 -19.89
CA GLN A 6 -12.62 1.30 -19.61
C GLN A 6 -14.02 1.36 -18.99
N TRP A 7 -14.15 2.12 -17.91
CA TRP A 7 -15.43 2.36 -17.23
C TRP A 7 -16.52 2.91 -18.17
N GLU A 8 -16.18 3.92 -19.00
CA GLU A 8 -17.14 4.54 -19.92
C GLU A 8 -17.62 3.55 -20.99
N SER A 9 -16.72 2.70 -21.49
CA SER A 9 -17.04 1.67 -22.48
C SER A 9 -17.96 0.59 -21.90
N GLU A 10 -17.65 0.09 -20.71
CA GLU A 10 -18.45 -0.91 -19.99
C GLU A 10 -19.86 -0.37 -19.69
N TYR A 11 -19.95 0.84 -19.14
CA TYR A 11 -21.23 1.47 -18.82
C TYR A 11 -22.12 1.68 -20.07
N LYS A 12 -21.55 2.17 -21.18
CA LYS A 12 -22.32 2.39 -22.42
C LYS A 12 -22.86 1.08 -22.98
N THR A 13 -22.02 0.05 -23.03
CA THR A 13 -22.40 -1.29 -23.51
C THR A 13 -23.56 -1.83 -22.67
N HIS A 14 -23.41 -1.81 -21.35
CA HIS A 14 -24.45 -2.28 -20.44
C HIS A 14 -25.77 -1.49 -20.56
N LYS A 15 -25.69 -0.18 -20.76
CA LYS A 15 -26.89 0.65 -20.93
C LYS A 15 -27.66 0.31 -22.22
N GLU A 16 -26.95 -0.03 -23.30
CA GLU A 16 -27.58 -0.48 -24.55
C GLU A 16 -28.32 -1.81 -24.34
N GLU A 17 -27.80 -2.71 -23.53
CA GLU A 17 -28.47 -3.99 -23.19
C GLU A 17 -29.81 -3.77 -22.46
N HIS A 18 -29.86 -2.80 -21.54
CA HIS A 18 -31.12 -2.38 -20.90
C HIS A 18 -32.16 -1.88 -21.91
N GLU A 19 -31.73 -1.13 -22.94
CA GLU A 19 -32.63 -0.64 -23.99
C GLU A 19 -33.14 -1.78 -24.89
N LEU A 20 -32.30 -2.80 -25.10
CA LEU A 20 -32.62 -4.00 -25.88
C LEU A 20 -33.46 -5.04 -25.12
N ARG A 21 -33.67 -4.88 -23.80
CA ARG A 21 -34.43 -5.78 -22.93
C ARG A 21 -33.95 -7.24 -23.02
N THR A 22 -32.63 -7.44 -22.97
CA THR A 22 -32.06 -8.79 -22.86
C THR A 22 -32.55 -9.45 -21.56
N GLU A 23 -32.87 -10.76 -21.64
CA GLU A 23 -33.48 -11.51 -20.52
C GLU A 23 -32.47 -11.82 -19.39
N GLU A 24 -31.18 -11.87 -19.72
CA GLU A 24 -30.07 -11.97 -18.76
C GLU A 24 -29.17 -10.74 -18.94
N LEU A 25 -29.06 -9.92 -17.89
CA LEU A 25 -28.23 -8.73 -17.84
C LEU A 25 -27.17 -8.95 -16.76
N ASP A 26 -25.91 -8.84 -17.13
CA ASP A 26 -24.83 -8.78 -16.14
C ASP A 26 -24.99 -7.50 -15.31
N GLU A 27 -24.85 -7.59 -13.99
CA GLU A 27 -24.99 -6.43 -13.11
C GLU A 27 -23.82 -5.45 -13.32
N CYS A 28 -24.13 -4.19 -13.61
CA CYS A 28 -23.13 -3.12 -13.69
C CYS A 28 -23.19 -2.23 -12.46
N LEU A 29 -22.07 -2.13 -11.72
CA LEU A 29 -21.98 -1.37 -10.46
C LEU A 29 -22.31 0.11 -10.61
N SER A 30 -22.09 0.71 -11.78
CA SER A 30 -22.41 2.13 -12.04
C SER A 30 -23.82 2.35 -12.56
N CYS A 31 -24.58 1.29 -12.85
CA CYS A 31 -25.90 1.41 -13.44
C CYS A 31 -26.96 1.80 -12.41
N GLU A 32 -27.64 2.92 -12.67
CA GLU A 32 -28.74 3.40 -11.85
C GLU A 32 -30.00 2.53 -11.94
N LEU A 33 -30.13 1.73 -13.01
CA LEU A 33 -31.26 0.83 -13.22
C LEU A 33 -31.07 -0.51 -12.50
N CYS A 34 -29.82 -1.00 -12.42
CA CYS A 34 -29.47 -2.18 -11.61
C CYS A 34 -29.58 -1.89 -10.11
N TYR A 35 -29.16 -0.69 -9.68
CA TYR A 35 -29.04 -0.34 -8.27
C TYR A 35 -29.86 0.90 -7.90
N LEU A 36 -31.18 0.74 -7.90
CA LEU A 36 -32.12 1.82 -7.57
C LEU A 36 -31.94 2.33 -6.13
N ILE A 37 -31.88 3.65 -5.97
CA ILE A 37 -31.86 4.29 -4.65
C ILE A 37 -33.24 4.16 -4.01
N VAL A 38 -33.33 3.34 -2.97
CA VAL A 38 -34.57 3.17 -2.19
C VAL A 38 -34.67 4.20 -1.07
N ASN A 39 -33.54 4.53 -0.43
CA ASN A 39 -33.47 5.49 0.66
C ASN A 39 -32.11 6.22 0.64
N GLU A 40 -32.15 7.53 0.85
CA GLU A 40 -30.96 8.37 0.94
C GLU A 40 -30.77 8.89 2.37
N PRO A 41 -29.74 8.40 3.09
CA PRO A 41 -29.41 8.92 4.41
C PRO A 41 -28.91 10.37 4.35
N ILE A 42 -29.33 11.20 5.32
CA ILE A 42 -28.85 12.60 5.44
C ILE A 42 -27.31 12.67 5.51
N VAL A 43 -26.69 11.71 6.18
CA VAL A 43 -25.22 11.63 6.30
C VAL A 43 -24.56 11.41 4.93
N PHE A 44 -25.19 10.65 4.03
CA PHE A 44 -24.69 10.43 2.68
C PHE A 44 -24.75 11.72 1.87
N LYS A 45 -25.84 12.49 2.00
CA LYS A 45 -25.97 13.77 1.31
C LYS A 45 -24.84 14.74 1.66
N LYS A 46 -24.45 14.82 2.94
CA LYS A 46 -23.30 15.63 3.38
C LYS A 46 -21.99 15.15 2.73
N PHE A 47 -21.80 13.83 2.65
CA PHE A 47 -20.64 13.25 1.96
C PHE A 47 -20.64 13.63 0.48
N TRP A 48 -21.79 13.49 -0.19
CA TRP A 48 -21.92 13.77 -1.62
C TRP A 48 -21.65 15.23 -1.95
N ASP A 49 -22.24 16.16 -1.18
CA ASP A 49 -22.04 17.60 -1.33
C ASP A 49 -20.56 17.99 -1.14
N ALA A 50 -19.83 17.29 -0.25
CA ALA A 50 -18.39 17.50 -0.08
C ALA A 50 -17.59 16.94 -1.26
N LEU A 51 -17.90 15.72 -1.73
CA LEU A 51 -17.19 15.07 -2.83
C LEU A 51 -17.32 15.87 -4.13
N PHE A 52 -18.53 16.37 -4.41
CA PHE A 52 -18.82 17.17 -5.61
C PHE A 52 -18.02 18.48 -5.67
N LYS A 53 -17.64 19.06 -4.53
CA LYS A 53 -16.77 20.25 -4.48
C LYS A 53 -15.34 19.95 -4.96
N PHE A 54 -14.88 18.71 -4.85
CA PHE A 54 -13.55 18.30 -5.28
C PHE A 54 -13.52 17.77 -6.71
N GLU A 55 -14.53 17.01 -7.11
CA GLU A 55 -14.64 16.45 -8.45
C GLU A 55 -16.02 16.72 -9.05
N ASP A 56 -16.11 17.83 -9.78
CA ASP A 56 -17.33 18.30 -10.46
C ASP A 56 -17.66 17.48 -11.73
N ALA A 57 -16.78 16.57 -12.15
CA ALA A 57 -17.07 15.62 -13.21
C ALA A 57 -18.08 14.54 -12.80
N ILE A 58 -18.22 14.30 -11.49
CA ILE A 58 -19.17 13.33 -10.93
C ILE A 58 -20.59 13.87 -11.06
N ILE A 59 -21.54 13.02 -11.50
CA ILE A 59 -22.93 13.44 -11.74
C ILE A 59 -23.98 12.62 -11.01
N ILE A 60 -23.78 11.30 -10.89
CA ILE A 60 -24.80 10.38 -10.39
C ILE A 60 -24.11 9.35 -9.49
N TYR A 61 -24.82 8.95 -8.44
CA TYR A 61 -24.53 7.81 -7.59
C TYR A 61 -25.74 6.89 -7.59
N ASN A 62 -25.56 5.68 -7.05
CA ASN A 62 -26.62 4.70 -6.91
C ASN A 62 -26.57 4.05 -5.51
N ASP A 63 -27.39 3.02 -5.30
CA ASP A 63 -27.48 2.36 -3.99
C ASP A 63 -26.16 1.66 -3.56
N VAL A 64 -25.31 1.25 -4.52
CA VAL A 64 -23.97 0.70 -4.24
C VAL A 64 -23.08 1.77 -3.60
N THR A 65 -23.07 2.97 -4.16
CA THR A 65 -22.29 4.09 -3.61
C THR A 65 -22.72 4.42 -2.19
N ILE A 66 -24.04 4.47 -1.95
CA ILE A 66 -24.60 4.77 -0.62
C ILE A 66 -24.18 3.71 0.39
N LYS A 67 -24.39 2.42 0.07
CA LYS A 67 -24.02 1.30 0.94
C LYS A 67 -22.52 1.25 1.20
N GLY A 68 -21.69 1.55 0.19
CA GLY A 68 -20.24 1.63 0.34
C GLY A 68 -19.82 2.68 1.36
N VAL A 69 -20.34 3.91 1.23
CA VAL A 69 -20.02 5.01 2.16
C VAL A 69 -20.49 4.70 3.58
N LEU A 70 -21.69 4.12 3.75
CA LEU A 70 -22.16 3.67 5.05
C LEU A 70 -21.30 2.57 5.64
N SER A 71 -20.77 1.67 4.80
CA SER A 71 -19.85 0.62 5.22
C SER A 71 -18.53 1.21 5.72
N LEU A 72 -17.96 2.21 5.03
CA LEU A 72 -16.78 2.93 5.51
C LEU A 72 -17.02 3.63 6.85
N LEU A 73 -18.17 4.30 7.02
CA LEU A 73 -18.55 4.97 8.27
C LEU A 73 -18.77 3.99 9.43
N SER A 74 -19.03 2.72 9.12
CA SER A 74 -19.22 1.68 10.13
C SER A 74 -17.89 1.02 10.54
N MET A 75 -16.80 1.29 9.82
CA MET A 75 -15.47 0.80 10.14
C MET A 75 -14.78 1.74 11.12
N ASP A 76 -14.06 1.18 12.08
CA ASP A 76 -13.17 1.98 12.90
C ASP A 76 -12.00 2.54 12.07
N ASN A 77 -11.39 3.62 12.58
CA ASN A 77 -10.34 4.32 11.84
C ASN A 77 -9.07 3.46 11.68
N SER A 78 -8.74 2.62 12.67
CA SER A 78 -7.59 1.70 12.57
C SER A 78 -7.80 0.66 11.46
N GLU A 79 -8.97 0.03 11.38
CA GLU A 79 -9.31 -0.94 10.33
C GLU A 79 -9.21 -0.29 8.93
N ARG A 80 -9.70 0.94 8.78
CA ARG A 80 -9.59 1.70 7.53
C ARG A 80 -8.15 1.98 7.14
N GLU A 81 -7.33 2.44 8.09
CA GLU A 81 -5.90 2.72 7.84
C GLU A 81 -5.12 1.44 7.53
N ASP A 82 -5.45 0.34 8.20
CA ASP A 82 -4.77 -0.95 8.02
C ASP A 82 -5.06 -1.59 6.66
N THR A 83 -6.29 -1.46 6.17
CA THR A 83 -6.79 -2.13 4.95
C THR A 83 -6.98 -1.21 3.75
N ILE A 84 -6.47 0.03 3.80
CA ILE A 84 -6.66 1.03 2.72
C ILE A 84 -6.11 0.58 1.36
N HIS A 85 -5.01 -0.18 1.36
CA HIS A 85 -4.34 -0.65 0.15
C HIS A 85 -4.72 -2.09 -0.20
N LYS A 86 -5.31 -2.83 0.74
CA LYS A 86 -5.75 -4.22 0.56
C LYS A 86 -6.80 -4.66 1.56
N GLY A 87 -7.71 -5.53 1.13
CA GLY A 87 -8.80 -6.05 1.97
C GLY A 87 -9.98 -5.09 2.05
N ARG A 88 -10.72 -5.16 3.16
CA ARG A 88 -12.08 -4.63 3.24
C ARG A 88 -12.21 -3.14 2.91
N CYS A 89 -11.35 -2.26 3.44
CA CYS A 89 -11.42 -0.82 3.12
C CYS A 89 -11.18 -0.62 1.62
N ARG A 90 -10.10 -1.17 1.06
CA ARG A 90 -9.80 -1.14 -0.38
C ARG A 90 -10.97 -1.64 -1.22
N ASP A 91 -11.56 -2.79 -0.90
CA ASP A 91 -12.68 -3.35 -1.67
C ASP A 91 -13.94 -2.46 -1.61
N ILE A 92 -14.23 -1.85 -0.45
CA ILE A 92 -15.33 -0.88 -0.32
C ILE A 92 -15.02 0.38 -1.15
N MET A 93 -13.80 0.88 -1.09
CA MET A 93 -13.37 2.06 -1.85
C MET A 93 -13.50 1.83 -3.35
N ASP A 94 -13.08 0.66 -3.83
CA ASP A 94 -13.14 0.27 -5.25
C ASP A 94 -14.59 0.22 -5.73
N ARG A 95 -15.47 -0.42 -4.95
CA ARG A 95 -16.92 -0.44 -5.23
C ARG A 95 -17.54 0.96 -5.25
N ILE A 96 -17.14 1.85 -4.34
CA ILE A 96 -17.63 3.24 -4.35
C ILE A 96 -17.17 3.92 -5.64
N THR A 97 -15.88 3.86 -5.98
CA THR A 97 -15.33 4.54 -7.16
C THR A 97 -15.91 4.01 -8.46
N GLU A 98 -16.12 2.70 -8.57
CA GLU A 98 -16.71 2.07 -9.76
C GLU A 98 -18.21 2.37 -9.89
N SER A 99 -18.92 2.51 -8.77
CA SER A 99 -20.37 2.80 -8.78
C SER A 99 -20.73 4.25 -9.10
N ILE A 100 -19.78 5.17 -9.01
CA ILE A 100 -20.01 6.58 -9.31
C ILE A 100 -19.99 6.80 -10.82
N ARG A 101 -20.91 7.66 -11.29
CA ARG A 101 -20.97 8.06 -12.68
C ARG A 101 -20.35 9.41 -12.93
N TYR A 102 -19.59 9.48 -14.01
CA TYR A 102 -18.86 10.65 -14.45
C TYR A 102 -19.43 11.17 -15.78
N ARG A 103 -19.60 12.49 -15.90
CA ARG A 103 -20.03 13.15 -17.12
C ARG A 103 -18.91 13.30 -18.13
N ILE A 104 -17.71 13.57 -17.63
CA ILE A 104 -16.48 13.76 -18.38
C ILE A 104 -15.35 13.10 -17.59
N GLN A 105 -14.18 12.97 -18.22
CA GLN A 105 -13.00 12.48 -17.54
C GLN A 105 -12.71 13.32 -16.27
N PRO A 106 -12.58 12.69 -15.09
CA PRO A 106 -12.24 13.37 -13.84
C PRO A 106 -10.92 14.13 -13.90
N LYS A 107 -10.80 15.18 -13.08
CA LYS A 107 -9.55 15.94 -12.90
C LYS A 107 -8.57 15.19 -11.99
N ILE A 108 -9.09 14.46 -11.02
CA ILE A 108 -8.36 13.70 -10.01
C ILE A 108 -8.15 12.25 -10.51
N LYS A 109 -6.99 11.65 -10.20
CA LYS A 109 -6.74 10.22 -10.48
C LYS A 109 -7.63 9.35 -9.61
N GLU A 110 -7.93 8.12 -10.03
CA GLU A 110 -8.73 7.18 -9.23
C GLU A 110 -8.24 7.03 -7.77
N LYS A 111 -6.94 6.79 -7.56
CA LYS A 111 -6.35 6.76 -6.21
C LYS A 111 -6.47 8.08 -5.44
N GLY A 112 -6.49 9.21 -6.14
CA GLY A 112 -6.74 10.51 -5.53
C GLY A 112 -8.19 10.66 -5.09
N LEU A 113 -9.13 10.14 -5.89
CA LEU A 113 -10.54 10.09 -5.52
C LEU A 113 -10.73 9.20 -4.29
N ARG A 114 -10.06 8.04 -4.24
CA ARG A 114 -10.06 7.18 -3.05
C ARG A 114 -9.53 7.92 -1.81
N ALA A 115 -8.39 8.62 -1.91
CA ALA A 115 -7.86 9.40 -0.80
C ALA A 115 -8.84 10.50 -0.32
N ILE A 116 -9.48 11.22 -1.25
CA ILE A 116 -10.44 12.28 -0.93
C ILE A 116 -11.69 11.72 -0.26
N ILE A 117 -12.25 10.62 -0.77
CA ILE A 117 -13.41 9.93 -0.18
C ILE A 117 -13.11 9.56 1.28
N LEU A 118 -11.94 8.97 1.55
CA LEU A 118 -11.55 8.60 2.90
C LEU A 118 -11.41 9.83 3.82
N VAL A 119 -10.80 10.91 3.34
CA VAL A 119 -10.68 12.17 4.09
C VAL A 119 -12.06 12.77 4.38
N ILE A 120 -13.01 12.75 3.43
CA ILE A 120 -14.37 13.25 3.67
C ILE A 120 -15.05 12.42 4.75
N VAL A 121 -15.02 11.08 4.65
CA VAL A 121 -15.63 10.18 5.64
C VAL A 121 -15.05 10.46 7.03
N ARG A 122 -13.72 10.45 7.17
CA ARG A 122 -13.05 10.62 8.46
C ARG A 122 -13.19 12.03 9.04
N ASP A 123 -12.91 13.05 8.23
CA ASP A 123 -12.75 14.41 8.74
C ASP A 123 -14.03 15.25 8.56
N CYS A 124 -14.69 15.20 7.40
CA CYS A 124 -15.92 15.98 7.19
C CYS A 124 -17.14 15.39 7.90
N ILE A 125 -17.28 14.06 7.86
CA ILE A 125 -18.47 13.39 8.41
C ILE A 125 -18.29 13.06 9.90
N GLU A 126 -17.28 12.26 10.25
CA GLU A 126 -17.12 11.79 11.64
C GLU A 126 -16.63 12.89 12.58
N ARG A 127 -15.68 13.72 12.14
CA ARG A 127 -15.09 14.80 12.97
C ARG A 127 -15.73 16.17 12.77
N ASN A 128 -16.62 16.30 11.79
CA ASN A 128 -17.30 17.56 11.46
C ASN A 128 -16.35 18.73 11.13
N LEU A 129 -15.25 18.44 10.43
CA LEU A 129 -14.18 19.39 10.07
C LEU A 129 -14.25 19.82 8.59
N GLU A 130 -15.45 19.99 8.04
CA GLU A 130 -15.67 20.26 6.62
C GLU A 130 -14.86 21.46 6.10
N ASN A 131 -14.86 22.59 6.84
CA ASN A 131 -14.13 23.78 6.44
C ASN A 131 -12.60 23.56 6.42
N GLU A 132 -12.07 22.87 7.43
CA GLU A 132 -10.63 22.60 7.53
C GLU A 132 -10.16 21.67 6.40
N VAL A 133 -10.98 20.69 6.05
CA VAL A 133 -10.71 19.81 4.91
C VAL A 133 -10.69 20.59 3.61
N PHE A 134 -11.65 21.50 3.39
CA PHE A 134 -11.65 22.33 2.19
C PHE A 134 -10.48 23.30 2.14
N ASP A 135 -10.18 23.99 3.24
CA ASP A 135 -9.03 24.90 3.31
C ASP A 135 -7.70 24.18 3.05
N ARG A 136 -7.59 22.92 3.48
CA ARG A 136 -6.40 22.08 3.28
C ARG A 136 -6.28 21.53 1.85
N LEU A 137 -7.38 21.13 1.24
CA LEU A 137 -7.37 20.40 -0.04
C LEU A 137 -7.62 21.29 -1.25
N ILE A 138 -8.41 22.36 -1.14
CA ILE A 138 -8.66 23.28 -2.26
C ILE A 138 -7.38 24.06 -2.56
N GLY A 139 -6.88 23.92 -3.80
CA GLY A 139 -5.64 24.56 -4.21
C GLY A 139 -4.38 23.88 -3.65
N ASN A 140 -4.50 22.69 -3.08
CA ASN A 140 -3.38 21.91 -2.59
C ASN A 140 -2.38 21.62 -3.74
N PRO A 141 -1.10 21.99 -3.62
CA PRO A 141 -0.10 21.80 -4.69
C PRO A 141 0.04 20.34 -5.13
N GLU A 142 0.02 19.39 -4.18
CA GLU A 142 0.16 17.96 -4.46
C GLU A 142 -1.04 17.45 -5.29
N LEU A 143 -2.27 17.87 -4.97
CA LEU A 143 -3.45 17.57 -5.80
C LEU A 143 -3.38 18.21 -7.18
N LEU A 144 -2.88 19.44 -7.28
CA LEU A 144 -2.79 20.14 -8.57
C LEU A 144 -1.76 19.48 -9.50
N GLU A 145 -0.61 19.10 -8.95
CA GLU A 145 0.52 18.52 -9.68
C GLU A 145 0.32 17.02 -9.95
N HIS A 146 0.09 16.23 -8.90
CA HIS A 146 0.08 14.78 -8.98
C HIS A 146 -1.32 14.19 -9.19
N LYS A 147 -2.38 14.98 -8.97
CA LYS A 147 -3.80 14.56 -9.03
C LYS A 147 -4.21 13.59 -7.92
N TYR A 148 -3.42 13.51 -6.84
CA TYR A 148 -3.73 12.80 -5.60
C TYR A 148 -2.84 13.32 -4.47
N ILE A 149 -3.23 13.05 -3.23
CA ILE A 149 -2.42 13.33 -2.04
C ILE A 149 -2.02 12.03 -1.35
N LEU A 150 -0.89 12.07 -0.66
CA LEU A 150 -0.46 11.05 0.28
C LEU A 150 -0.61 11.61 1.70
N GLU A 151 -1.44 10.95 2.50
CA GLU A 151 -1.63 11.32 3.91
C GLU A 151 -0.39 10.96 4.74
N ASP A 152 -0.05 11.80 5.71
CA ASP A 152 1.19 11.66 6.50
C ASP A 152 1.31 10.30 7.21
N TRP A 153 0.20 9.74 7.68
CA TRP A 153 0.18 8.45 8.36
C TRP A 153 0.54 7.31 7.39
N ASP A 154 0.06 7.38 6.14
CA ASP A 154 0.33 6.38 5.09
C ASP A 154 1.79 6.47 4.64
N VAL A 155 2.31 7.69 4.44
CA VAL A 155 3.72 7.93 4.13
C VAL A 155 4.62 7.35 5.23
N LYS A 156 4.31 7.61 6.50
CA LYS A 156 5.08 7.08 7.64
C LYS A 156 5.07 5.56 7.67
N ARG A 157 3.90 4.92 7.51
CA ARG A 157 3.76 3.46 7.51
C ARG A 157 4.58 2.81 6.38
N ARG A 158 4.51 3.37 5.17
CA ARG A 158 5.31 2.90 4.03
C ARG A 158 6.81 3.14 4.24
N PHE A 159 7.17 4.28 4.82
CA PHE A 159 8.56 4.59 5.14
C PHE A 159 9.13 3.60 6.17
N GLU A 160 8.35 3.18 7.16
CA GLU A 160 8.76 2.15 8.12
C GLU A 160 9.05 0.81 7.43
N LYS A 161 8.18 0.39 6.50
CA LYS A 161 8.41 -0.83 5.68
C LYS A 161 9.68 -0.71 4.85
N PHE A 162 9.84 0.41 4.13
CA PHE A 162 11.06 0.74 3.39
C PHE A 162 12.30 0.68 4.29
N TRP A 163 12.24 1.31 5.47
CA TRP A 163 13.35 1.38 6.40
C TRP A 163 13.75 0.01 6.95
N GLN A 164 12.78 -0.85 7.23
CA GLN A 164 13.02 -2.23 7.63
C GLN A 164 13.70 -3.03 6.52
N TRP A 165 13.19 -2.93 5.28
CA TRP A 165 13.81 -3.57 4.12
C TRP A 165 15.24 -3.05 3.88
N TYR A 166 15.43 -1.72 3.91
CA TYR A 166 16.71 -1.07 3.63
C TYR A 166 17.80 -1.51 4.61
N ARG A 167 17.46 -1.66 5.90
CA ARG A 167 18.39 -2.18 6.92
C ARG A 167 18.83 -3.62 6.65
N VAL A 168 17.95 -4.46 6.13
CA VAL A 168 18.28 -5.85 5.77
C VAL A 168 19.12 -5.90 4.50
N ALA A 169 18.74 -5.13 3.47
CA ALA A 169 19.39 -5.12 2.17
C ALA A 169 20.85 -4.63 2.19
N LEU A 170 21.24 -3.90 3.23
CA LEU A 170 22.60 -3.42 3.42
C LEU A 170 23.58 -4.48 3.92
N GLU A 171 23.12 -5.65 4.40
CA GLU A 171 23.87 -6.84 4.85
C GLU A 171 25.02 -6.65 5.89
N GLU A 172 25.64 -5.48 6.01
CA GLU A 172 26.87 -5.21 6.79
C GLU A 172 26.95 -3.80 7.40
N ILE A 173 25.94 -2.94 7.23
CA ILE A 173 26.01 -1.56 7.71
C ILE A 173 24.89 -1.29 8.70
N ARG A 174 25.26 -1.14 9.98
CA ARG A 174 24.43 -0.57 11.03
C ARG A 174 24.03 0.85 10.61
N ALA A 175 22.91 1.00 9.91
CA ALA A 175 22.34 2.32 9.65
C ALA A 175 21.87 2.89 11.01
N VAL A 176 22.56 3.91 11.50
CA VAL A 176 22.40 4.38 12.89
C VAL A 176 21.20 5.31 13.02
N LYS A 177 20.94 6.11 11.98
CA LYS A 177 19.96 7.19 12.09
C LYS A 177 19.43 7.66 10.74
N VAL A 178 18.12 7.86 10.70
CA VAL A 178 17.37 8.54 9.64
C VAL A 178 17.25 10.01 10.02
N LYS A 179 17.61 10.93 9.12
CA LYS A 179 17.35 12.36 9.33
C LYS A 179 15.87 12.68 9.08
N VAL A 180 15.37 13.79 9.63
CA VAL A 180 13.94 14.14 9.57
C VAL A 180 13.48 14.32 8.11
N GLU A 181 14.38 14.82 7.27
CA GLU A 181 14.18 15.11 5.86
C GLU A 181 13.96 13.85 5.00
N ALA A 182 14.38 12.67 5.47
CA ALA A 182 14.28 11.42 4.72
C ALA A 182 12.82 11.04 4.40
N ILE A 183 11.88 11.31 5.32
CA ILE A 183 10.46 11.02 5.08
C ILE A 183 9.90 11.93 3.97
N GLY A 184 10.33 13.19 3.92
CA GLY A 184 9.96 14.12 2.85
C GLY A 184 10.48 13.64 1.50
N LYS A 185 11.76 13.25 1.44
CA LYS A 185 12.37 12.69 0.22
C LYS A 185 11.73 11.37 -0.21
N PHE A 186 11.35 10.52 0.73
CA PHE A 186 10.60 9.32 0.43
C PHE A 186 9.19 9.63 -0.12
N LYS A 187 8.50 10.64 0.41
CA LYS A 187 7.21 11.11 -0.12
C LYS A 187 7.35 11.60 -1.56
N GLU A 188 8.41 12.34 -1.89
CA GLU A 188 8.71 12.75 -3.26
C GLU A 188 8.88 11.54 -4.20
N LEU A 189 9.54 10.46 -3.73
CA LEU A 189 9.66 9.22 -4.51
C LEU A 189 8.33 8.50 -4.71
N LEU A 190 7.42 8.53 -3.72
CA LEU A 190 6.09 7.93 -3.86
C LEU A 190 5.28 8.57 -4.99
N TYR A 191 5.52 9.85 -5.28
CA TYR A 191 4.90 10.54 -6.41
C TYR A 191 5.45 10.14 -7.78
N GLU A 192 6.67 9.61 -7.85
CA GLU A 192 7.27 9.13 -9.11
C GLU A 192 6.63 7.84 -9.61
N GLU A 193 6.03 7.03 -8.72
CA GLU A 193 5.46 5.72 -9.08
C GLU A 193 6.52 4.88 -9.85
N GLU A 194 6.21 4.38 -11.04
CA GLU A 194 7.15 3.63 -11.89
C GLU A 194 8.25 4.51 -12.51
N LYS A 195 8.04 5.83 -12.62
CA LYS A 195 9.03 6.77 -13.18
C LYS A 195 10.26 6.93 -12.30
N ILE A 196 10.24 6.37 -11.09
CA ILE A 196 11.42 6.26 -10.24
C ILE A 196 12.58 5.55 -10.95
N ALA A 197 12.30 4.68 -11.92
CA ALA A 197 13.31 4.04 -12.78
C ALA A 197 14.19 5.04 -13.53
N GLU A 198 13.68 6.24 -13.83
CA GLU A 198 14.41 7.32 -14.52
C GLU A 198 14.99 8.36 -13.54
N SER A 199 14.68 8.23 -12.25
CA SER A 199 14.96 9.23 -11.20
C SER A 199 15.99 8.77 -10.18
N GLU A 200 17.09 8.15 -10.63
CA GLU A 200 18.18 7.69 -9.75
C GLU A 200 18.69 8.77 -8.80
N GLU A 201 18.70 10.04 -9.24
CA GLU A 201 19.23 11.14 -8.41
C GLU A 201 18.35 11.39 -7.18
N LYS A 202 17.02 11.32 -7.30
CA LYS A 202 16.12 11.44 -6.15
C LYS A 202 16.32 10.29 -5.15
N VAL A 203 16.64 9.10 -5.64
CA VAL A 203 16.97 7.94 -4.80
C VAL A 203 18.28 8.18 -4.05
N LYS A 204 19.30 8.75 -4.71
CA LYS A 204 20.55 9.15 -4.05
C LYS A 204 20.33 10.22 -2.99
N GLU A 205 19.48 11.21 -3.26
CA GLU A 205 19.11 12.23 -2.26
C GLU A 205 18.48 11.59 -1.02
N LEU A 206 17.54 10.64 -1.18
CA LEU A 206 17.00 9.89 -0.04
C LEU A 206 18.10 9.15 0.74
N MET A 207 19.04 8.51 0.03
CA MET A 207 20.15 7.79 0.67
C MET A 207 21.08 8.73 1.45
N GLN A 208 21.32 9.96 0.98
CA GLN A 208 22.13 10.96 1.70
C GLN A 208 21.49 11.41 3.02
N GLU A 209 20.17 11.24 3.14
CA GLU A 209 19.43 11.50 4.38
C GLU A 209 19.50 10.35 5.39
N ILE A 210 20.16 9.25 5.01
CA ILE A 210 20.40 8.09 5.85
C ILE A 210 21.87 8.06 6.25
N THR A 211 22.12 8.08 7.57
CA THR A 211 23.50 8.01 8.10
C THR A 211 23.90 6.58 8.41
N HIS A 212 25.09 6.22 7.97
CA HIS A 212 25.71 4.90 8.11
C HIS A 212 26.82 4.95 9.16
N GLU A 213 27.05 3.87 9.94
CA GLU A 213 28.30 3.75 10.70
C GLU A 213 29.50 3.80 9.75
N ASN A 214 30.61 4.40 10.20
CA ASN A 214 31.88 4.43 9.46
C ASN A 214 32.43 3.00 9.33
N VAL A 215 31.94 2.29 8.32
CA VAL A 215 32.54 1.04 7.85
C VAL A 215 33.47 1.41 6.70
N GLU A 216 34.72 0.94 6.75
CA GLU A 216 35.62 0.99 5.60
C GLU A 216 35.05 0.05 4.52
N ILE A 217 34.22 0.60 3.64
CA ILE A 217 33.66 -0.14 2.50
C ILE A 217 34.65 0.01 1.35
N ASP A 218 35.29 -1.09 0.95
CA ASP A 218 36.02 -1.15 -0.30
C ASP A 218 35.05 -0.87 -1.47
N ASN A 219 35.42 0.07 -2.35
CA ASN A 219 34.63 0.45 -3.53
C ASN A 219 33.22 0.99 -3.25
N VAL A 220 33.11 1.95 -2.30
CA VAL A 220 31.89 2.70 -1.92
C VAL A 220 30.98 3.07 -3.11
N HIS A 221 31.57 3.47 -4.25
CA HIS A 221 30.82 3.90 -5.43
C HIS A 221 30.00 2.77 -6.06
N GLU A 222 30.56 1.55 -6.14
CA GLU A 222 29.86 0.39 -6.69
C GLU A 222 28.76 -0.11 -5.74
N HIS A 223 29.02 -0.09 -4.43
CA HIS A 223 28.02 -0.39 -3.41
C HIS A 223 26.83 0.59 -3.46
N HIS A 224 27.11 1.90 -3.52
CA HIS A 224 26.06 2.92 -3.65
C HIS A 224 25.23 2.73 -4.91
N LYS A 225 25.88 2.48 -6.06
CA LYS A 225 25.17 2.24 -7.33
C LYS A 225 24.27 1.01 -7.25
N ASN A 226 24.76 -0.08 -6.66
CA ASN A 226 23.97 -1.30 -6.47
C ASN A 226 22.74 -1.03 -5.57
N MET A 227 22.93 -0.30 -4.47
CA MET A 227 21.82 0.06 -3.58
C MET A 227 20.76 0.93 -4.23
N VAL A 228 21.13 1.89 -5.07
CA VAL A 228 20.17 2.70 -5.85
C VAL A 228 19.28 1.78 -6.71
N GLN A 229 19.88 0.84 -7.43
CA GLN A 229 19.14 -0.10 -8.27
C GLN A 229 18.23 -1.03 -7.46
N LYS A 230 18.71 -1.54 -6.31
CA LYS A 230 17.89 -2.32 -5.38
C LYS A 230 16.69 -1.53 -4.88
N ILE A 231 16.88 -0.25 -4.52
CA ILE A 231 15.79 0.63 -4.06
C ILE A 231 14.76 0.83 -5.16
N ILE A 232 15.19 1.20 -6.38
CA ILE A 232 14.27 1.40 -7.52
C ILE A 232 13.44 0.14 -7.75
N ARG A 233 14.10 -1.03 -7.80
CA ARG A 233 13.43 -2.30 -8.04
C ARG A 233 12.41 -2.63 -6.96
N VAL A 234 12.80 -2.62 -5.68
CA VAL A 234 11.84 -2.94 -4.60
C VAL A 234 10.69 -1.94 -4.57
N PHE A 235 10.95 -0.67 -4.91
CA PHE A 235 9.93 0.36 -4.93
C PHE A 235 8.87 0.07 -6.00
N ILE A 236 9.30 -0.34 -7.20
CA ILE A 236 8.39 -0.73 -8.28
C ILE A 236 7.65 -2.04 -7.93
N ASP A 237 8.39 -3.08 -7.53
CA ASP A 237 7.85 -4.42 -7.24
C ASP A 237 6.80 -4.38 -6.11
N THR A 238 6.99 -3.50 -5.12
CA THR A 238 6.06 -3.31 -3.99
C THR A 238 5.07 -2.16 -4.19
N ARG A 239 5.08 -1.51 -5.36
CA ARG A 239 4.26 -0.32 -5.69
C ARG A 239 4.36 0.79 -4.64
N GLY A 240 5.58 1.09 -4.20
CA GLY A 240 5.85 2.04 -3.13
C GLY A 240 5.39 1.51 -1.77
N PHE A 241 5.64 0.23 -1.50
CA PHE A 241 5.34 -0.47 -0.24
C PHE A 241 3.84 -0.57 0.11
N THR A 242 2.97 -0.56 -0.90
CA THR A 242 1.53 -0.88 -0.74
C THR A 242 1.24 -2.36 -0.94
N LYS A 243 1.96 -3.01 -1.89
CA LYS A 243 1.83 -4.42 -2.19
C LYS A 243 2.65 -5.25 -1.21
N GLU A 244 2.05 -6.27 -0.64
CA GLU A 244 2.69 -7.28 0.20
C GLU A 244 2.96 -8.56 -0.61
N PRO A 245 3.98 -9.35 -0.29
CA PRO A 245 4.36 -10.55 -1.06
C PRO A 245 3.35 -11.72 -0.98
N GLU A 246 2.28 -11.58 -0.17
CA GLU A 246 1.12 -12.48 -0.11
C GLU A 246 0.03 -12.10 -1.12
N ASP A 247 0.15 -10.95 -1.77
CA ASP A 247 -0.81 -10.49 -2.75
C ASP A 247 -0.63 -11.34 -4.02
N SER A 248 -1.54 -12.32 -4.19
CA SER A 248 -1.60 -13.19 -5.37
C SER A 248 -1.63 -12.37 -6.66
N GLU A 249 -1.09 -12.92 -7.76
CA GLU A 249 -1.06 -12.26 -9.08
C GLU A 249 -2.45 -11.95 -9.67
N SER A 250 -3.55 -12.25 -8.98
CA SER A 250 -4.92 -12.03 -9.43
C SER A 250 -5.37 -10.57 -9.44
N GLU A 251 -4.45 -9.60 -9.42
CA GLU A 251 -4.78 -8.17 -9.48
C GLU A 251 -5.13 -7.66 -10.89
N GLU A 252 -5.11 -8.52 -11.91
CA GLU A 252 -5.56 -8.19 -13.27
C GLU A 252 -6.94 -8.81 -13.60
N SER A 253 -7.97 -8.51 -12.80
CA SER A 253 -9.42 -8.50 -13.17
C SER A 253 -10.29 -8.65 -11.93
N PRO A 254 -11.52 -8.08 -11.91
CA PRO A 254 -12.45 -8.26 -10.81
C PRO A 254 -12.95 -9.71 -10.79
N ALA A 255 -12.27 -10.57 -10.03
CA ALA A 255 -12.72 -11.93 -9.79
C ALA A 255 -14.02 -11.90 -8.98
N SER A 256 -15.01 -12.63 -9.46
CA SER A 256 -16.34 -12.86 -8.89
C SER A 256 -16.30 -13.03 -7.36
N TYR A 257 -17.02 -12.15 -6.67
CA TYR A 257 -17.00 -12.01 -5.22
C TYR A 257 -17.77 -13.14 -4.50
N GLU A 258 -17.05 -14.06 -3.85
CA GLU A 258 -17.56 -14.79 -2.67
C GLU A 258 -16.57 -14.62 -1.52
N LEU A 259 -17.05 -14.03 -0.41
CA LEU A 259 -16.28 -13.81 0.82
C LEU A 259 -16.08 -15.14 1.55
N GLU A 260 -14.92 -15.78 1.39
CA GLU A 260 -14.50 -16.87 2.26
C GLU A 260 -13.64 -16.39 3.43
N ASN A 261 -14.09 -16.75 4.64
CA ASN A 261 -13.35 -16.65 5.89
C ASN A 261 -12.11 -17.56 5.82
N SER A 262 -10.90 -17.01 5.86
CA SER A 262 -9.68 -17.83 6.01
C SER A 262 -9.18 -17.81 7.45
N SER A 263 -9.17 -19.00 8.03
CA SER A 263 -8.46 -19.35 9.26
C SER A 263 -6.96 -19.10 9.10
N GLU A 264 -6.29 -18.63 10.15
CA GLU A 264 -4.82 -18.48 10.20
C GLU A 264 -4.10 -19.81 9.91
N GLU A 265 -3.69 -20.00 8.65
CA GLU A 265 -2.86 -21.14 8.25
C GLU A 265 -1.39 -20.94 8.66
N GLU A 266 -0.72 -22.04 9.01
CA GLU A 266 0.68 -22.08 9.41
C GLU A 266 1.59 -21.69 8.23
N LEU A 267 2.45 -20.68 8.40
CA LEU A 267 3.37 -20.22 7.35
C LEU A 267 4.38 -21.33 6.98
N GLU A 268 4.30 -21.79 5.74
CA GLU A 268 5.16 -22.83 5.15
C GLU A 268 5.77 -22.31 3.85
N ILE A 269 7.09 -22.44 3.70
CA ILE A 269 7.82 -22.05 2.47
C ILE A 269 8.25 -23.33 1.76
N ILE A 270 7.79 -23.51 0.52
CA ILE A 270 8.12 -24.66 -0.33
C ILE A 270 8.99 -24.17 -1.49
N ILE A 271 10.21 -24.72 -1.59
CA ILE A 271 11.15 -24.41 -2.68
C ILE A 271 11.69 -25.72 -3.23
N GLY A 272 11.36 -26.02 -4.49
CA GLY A 272 11.71 -27.29 -5.13
C GLY A 272 11.10 -28.47 -4.38
N ASP A 273 11.94 -29.39 -3.91
CA ASP A 273 11.58 -30.58 -3.15
C ASP A 273 11.62 -30.39 -1.62
N LYS A 274 11.92 -29.17 -1.15
CA LYS A 274 12.08 -28.88 0.28
C LYS A 274 10.98 -27.96 0.78
N SER A 275 10.47 -28.29 1.97
CA SER A 275 9.51 -27.48 2.70
C SER A 275 10.05 -27.13 4.08
N TRP A 276 9.79 -25.92 4.53
CA TRP A 276 10.12 -25.46 5.87
C TRP A 276 8.94 -24.76 6.53
N LYS A 277 8.59 -25.24 7.72
CA LYS A 277 7.53 -24.67 8.54
C LYS A 277 8.06 -23.66 9.54
N PHE A 278 7.32 -22.57 9.73
CA PHE A 278 7.68 -21.52 10.69
C PHE A 278 7.91 -22.06 12.12
N SER A 279 7.10 -23.04 12.54
CA SER A 279 7.20 -23.68 13.86
C SER A 279 8.51 -24.43 14.10
N GLU A 280 9.07 -25.08 13.07
CA GLU A 280 10.34 -25.81 13.16
C GLU A 280 11.55 -24.88 13.34
N LEU A 281 11.46 -23.66 12.81
CA LEU A 281 12.54 -22.67 12.82
C LEU A 281 12.46 -21.72 14.01
N LYS A 282 11.25 -21.37 14.48
CA LYS A 282 11.02 -20.69 15.77
C LYS A 282 11.71 -21.41 16.93
N ARG A 283 11.71 -22.75 16.89
CA ARG A 283 12.38 -23.59 17.90
C ARG A 283 13.91 -23.39 17.95
N ARG A 284 14.52 -22.81 16.90
CA ARG A 284 15.98 -22.55 16.79
C ARG A 284 16.35 -21.08 17.08
N THR A 285 15.42 -20.14 16.99
CA THR A 285 15.61 -18.69 17.19
C THR A 285 14.80 -18.14 18.37
N SER A 286 15.01 -18.71 19.56
CA SER A 286 14.28 -18.36 20.79
C SER A 286 14.45 -16.93 21.33
N SER A 287 15.31 -16.10 20.73
CA SER A 287 15.61 -14.73 21.19
C SER A 287 14.97 -13.62 20.34
N ILE A 288 14.35 -13.95 19.20
CA ILE A 288 13.75 -12.96 18.29
C ILE A 288 12.24 -12.94 18.50
N ASN A 289 11.65 -11.75 18.60
CA ASN A 289 10.21 -11.57 18.70
C ASN A 289 9.50 -12.22 17.49
N GLU A 290 8.40 -12.92 17.73
CA GLU A 290 7.62 -13.66 16.73
C GLU A 290 7.20 -12.79 15.54
N ASP A 291 6.79 -11.54 15.78
CA ASP A 291 6.38 -10.63 14.71
C ASP A 291 7.57 -10.14 13.87
N GLN A 292 8.72 -9.90 14.52
CA GLN A 292 9.98 -9.57 13.85
C GLN A 292 10.47 -10.76 13.02
N LEU A 293 10.39 -11.97 13.58
CA LEU A 293 10.80 -13.20 12.91
C LEU A 293 9.90 -13.48 11.70
N LYS A 294 8.58 -13.33 11.83
CA LYS A 294 7.61 -13.46 10.72
C LYS A 294 7.90 -12.46 9.61
N TYR A 295 8.18 -11.19 9.93
CA TYR A 295 8.48 -10.16 8.94
C TYR A 295 9.80 -10.42 8.19
N ILE A 296 10.89 -10.74 8.92
CA ILE A 296 12.21 -11.08 8.35
C ILE A 296 12.10 -12.33 7.45
N TRP A 297 11.30 -13.31 7.86
CA TRP A 297 11.05 -14.53 7.10
C TRP A 297 10.25 -14.28 5.81
N LYS A 298 9.14 -13.55 5.92
CA LYS A 298 8.21 -13.32 4.79
C LYS A 298 8.83 -12.49 3.67
N ILE A 299 9.65 -11.50 4.00
CA ILE A 299 10.24 -10.57 3.03
C ILE A 299 11.69 -10.94 2.73
N GLY A 300 12.51 -11.15 3.76
CA GLY A 300 13.94 -11.34 3.58
C GLY A 300 14.28 -12.67 2.90
N ILE A 301 13.77 -13.78 3.42
CA ILE A 301 14.21 -15.12 2.98
C ILE A 301 13.68 -15.44 1.57
N LYS A 302 12.42 -15.11 1.26
CA LYS A 302 11.83 -15.35 -0.07
C LYS A 302 12.59 -14.60 -1.16
N LEU A 303 12.81 -13.29 -0.99
CA LEU A 303 13.54 -12.46 -1.96
C LEU A 303 15.02 -12.87 -2.08
N MET A 304 15.68 -13.21 -0.98
CA MET A 304 17.10 -13.62 -1.01
C MET A 304 17.32 -15.00 -1.66
N ILE A 305 16.31 -15.88 -1.66
CA ILE A 305 16.33 -17.17 -2.38
C ILE A 305 15.98 -16.97 -3.86
N GLU A 306 14.97 -16.16 -4.18
CA GLU A 306 14.61 -15.82 -5.57
C GLU A 306 15.70 -15.05 -6.31
N MET A 307 16.55 -14.32 -5.58
CA MET A 307 17.69 -13.57 -6.11
C MET A 307 19.03 -14.36 -6.07
N ASP A 308 19.02 -15.64 -5.67
CA ASP A 308 20.20 -16.53 -5.60
C ASP A 308 21.33 -16.02 -4.66
N VAL A 309 20.98 -15.20 -3.66
CA VAL A 309 21.90 -14.55 -2.72
C VAL A 309 22.19 -15.42 -1.48
N LEU A 310 21.23 -16.25 -1.05
CA LEU A 310 21.37 -17.10 0.13
C LEU A 310 21.49 -18.59 -0.20
N VAL A 311 22.71 -19.13 -0.09
CA VAL A 311 22.86 -20.55 0.28
C VAL A 311 22.42 -20.65 1.74
N THR A 312 21.27 -21.28 1.99
CA THR A 312 20.56 -21.35 3.28
C THR A 312 21.44 -21.67 4.50
N LYS A 313 22.59 -22.32 4.28
CA LYS A 313 23.60 -22.63 5.29
C LYS A 313 24.32 -21.37 5.82
N THR A 314 24.70 -20.45 4.94
CA THR A 314 25.40 -19.20 5.29
C THR A 314 24.54 -18.27 6.14
N PHE A 315 23.23 -18.25 5.89
CA PHE A 315 22.27 -17.49 6.73
C PHE A 315 22.18 -18.06 8.14
N ILE A 316 22.02 -19.38 8.26
CA ILE A 316 21.93 -20.07 9.56
C ILE A 316 23.23 -19.89 10.35
N ASP A 317 24.38 -19.99 9.67
CA ASP A 317 25.69 -19.80 10.29
C ASP A 317 25.88 -18.34 10.76
N LYS A 318 25.48 -17.33 9.97
CA LYS A 318 25.52 -15.91 10.39
C LYS A 318 24.58 -15.59 11.56
N VAL A 319 23.38 -16.17 11.59
CA VAL A 319 22.44 -16.01 12.72
C VAL A 319 23.03 -16.61 14.00
N GLN A 320 23.80 -17.69 13.88
CA GLN A 320 24.50 -18.31 15.00
C GLN A 320 25.69 -17.47 15.48
N GLU A 321 26.47 -16.88 14.57
CA GLU A 321 27.56 -15.96 14.91
C GLU A 321 27.06 -14.71 15.67
N ILE A 322 25.91 -14.13 15.27
CA ILE A 322 25.31 -12.98 15.96
C ILE A 322 24.92 -13.33 17.41
N LYS A 323 24.43 -14.56 17.66
CA LYS A 323 24.13 -15.05 19.02
C LYS A 323 25.39 -15.15 19.87
N GLU A 324 26.48 -15.65 19.30
CA GLU A 324 27.75 -15.82 20.01
C GLU A 324 28.37 -14.46 20.37
N MET A 325 28.21 -13.46 19.49
CA MET A 325 28.63 -12.08 19.77
C MET A 325 27.82 -11.39 20.87
N ASP A 326 26.50 -11.57 20.90
CA ASP A 326 25.63 -10.98 21.95
C ASP A 326 25.89 -11.60 23.34
N GLU A 327 26.20 -12.89 23.40
CA GLU A 327 26.58 -13.56 24.65
C GLU A 327 27.93 -13.11 25.19
N GLU A 328 28.91 -12.81 24.32
CA GLU A 328 30.21 -12.26 24.74
C GLU A 328 30.11 -10.82 25.24
N VAL A 329 29.27 -10.00 24.60
CA VAL A 329 29.00 -8.61 25.04
C VAL A 329 28.25 -8.59 26.38
N GLY A 330 27.30 -9.50 26.56
CA GLY A 330 26.62 -9.70 27.85
C GLY A 330 27.59 -10.09 28.97
N LYS A 331 28.50 -11.04 28.73
CA LYS A 331 29.50 -11.51 29.70
C LYS A 331 30.54 -10.43 30.07
N ARG A 332 30.91 -9.55 29.13
CA ARG A 332 31.81 -8.40 29.40
C ARG A 332 31.15 -7.32 30.25
N ASN A 333 29.85 -7.08 30.08
CA ASN A 333 29.10 -6.10 30.86
C ASN A 333 28.69 -6.58 32.27
N SER A 334 28.77 -7.88 32.55
CA SER A 334 28.52 -8.46 33.88
C SER A 334 29.78 -8.66 34.74
N ASN A 335 30.97 -8.36 34.21
CA ASN A 335 32.27 -8.46 34.92
C ASN A 335 32.94 -7.09 35.15
N MET A 336 32.19 -5.99 34.98
CA MET A 336 32.56 -4.63 35.37
C MET A 336 31.54 -4.13 36.40
#